data_AF-A0A842LP74-F1
#
_entry.id   AF-A0A842LP74-F1
#
_cell.length_a   1.000
_cell.length_b   1.000
_cell.length_c   1.000
_cell.angle_alpha   90.00
_cell.angle_beta   90.00
_cell.angle_gamma   90.00
#
_symmetry.space_group_name_H-M   'P 1'
#
loop_
_entity.id
_entity.type
_entity.pdbx_description
1 polymer ?
#
loop_
_entity_poly.entity_id
_entity_poly.type
_entity_poly.pdbx_seq_one_letter_code
_entity_poly.pdbx_strand_id
1 'polypeptide(L)'
;MNDIRLLFAEFEDSRDENGKRVNEKYEEIKKVIRMFQQILSDEGLRDMENKDLFLFLGSRFMKWSWTDPSVNKWEFAEKLDEFKRLIRYMKDESIPVEERMENAFKKFGISGLTPKILSGILFVLYPDKYGVWNSENEKALRILG
;
A
#
# COMPACT_ATOMS: atom_id res chain seq x y z
N MET A 1 -9.82 21.32 18.44
CA MET A 1 -9.16 20.32 17.59
C MET A 1 -9.07 19.07 18.45
N ASN A 2 -10.04 18.16 18.33
CA ASN A 2 -10.08 16.96 19.18
C ASN A 2 -8.85 16.11 18.86
N ASP A 3 -8.09 15.78 19.90
CA ASP A 3 -6.89 14.99 19.80
C ASP A 3 -7.24 13.64 19.15
N ILE A 4 -6.68 13.34 17.98
CA ILE A 4 -6.89 12.07 17.27
C ILE A 4 -6.61 10.87 18.21
N ARG A 5 -5.77 11.07 19.24
CA ARG A 5 -5.51 10.08 20.29
C ARG A 5 -6.73 9.75 21.14
N LEU A 6 -7.66 10.68 21.35
CA LEU A 6 -8.92 10.44 22.08
C LEU A 6 -9.90 9.60 21.26
N LEU A 7 -9.93 9.79 19.93
CA LEU A 7 -10.69 8.90 19.04
C LEU A 7 -10.14 7.48 19.09
N PHE A 8 -8.81 7.28 19.11
CA PHE A 8 -8.21 5.94 19.18
C PHE A 8 -8.43 5.23 20.54
N ALA A 9 -8.50 5.97 21.64
CA ALA A 9 -8.78 5.40 22.96
C ALA A 9 -10.19 4.77 23.06
N GLU A 10 -11.17 5.30 22.33
CA GLU A 10 -12.53 4.74 22.31
C GLU A 10 -12.64 3.42 21.50
N PHE A 11 -11.66 3.11 20.64
CA PHE A 11 -11.65 1.87 19.84
C PHE A 11 -10.87 0.71 20.47
N GLU A 12 -10.18 0.89 21.60
CA GLU A 12 -9.32 -0.16 22.18
C GLU A 12 -10.07 -1.45 22.58
N ASP A 13 -11.34 -1.32 22.97
CA ASP A 13 -12.25 -2.44 23.30
C ASP A 13 -13.28 -2.74 22.21
N SER A 14 -13.27 -1.97 21.11
CA SER A 14 -14.19 -2.20 20.01
C SER A 14 -13.86 -3.50 19.29
N ARG A 15 -14.91 -4.19 18.84
CA ARG A 15 -14.80 -5.42 18.06
C ARG A 15 -15.27 -5.17 16.64
N ASP A 16 -14.59 -5.76 15.66
CA ASP A 16 -15.08 -5.74 14.28
C ASP A 16 -16.31 -6.64 14.10
N GLU A 17 -16.88 -6.64 12.89
CA GLU A 17 -18.04 -7.45 12.50
C GLU A 17 -17.86 -8.97 12.73
N ASN A 18 -16.62 -9.42 12.93
CA ASN A 18 -16.26 -10.82 13.22
C ASN A 18 -15.93 -11.05 14.70
N GLY A 19 -16.17 -10.07 15.57
CA GLY A 19 -15.93 -10.16 16.99
C GLY A 19 -14.45 -10.04 17.39
N LYS A 20 -13.54 -9.69 16.47
CA LYS A 20 -12.11 -9.52 16.77
C LYS A 20 -11.84 -8.13 17.34
N ARG A 21 -11.00 -8.02 18.37
CA ARG A 21 -10.60 -6.72 18.92
C ARG A 21 -9.89 -5.89 17.84
N VAL A 22 -10.30 -4.64 17.67
CA VAL A 22 -9.72 -3.74 16.67
C VAL A 22 -8.22 -3.55 16.88
N ASN A 23 -7.75 -3.53 18.13
CA ASN A 23 -6.32 -3.48 18.47
C ASN A 23 -5.52 -4.69 17.96
N GLU A 24 -6.08 -5.90 18.02
CA GLU A 24 -5.40 -7.10 17.51
C GLU A 24 -5.23 -7.04 15.99
N LYS A 25 -6.27 -6.57 15.29
CA LYS A 25 -6.23 -6.34 13.84
C LYS A 25 -5.20 -5.27 13.46
N TYR A 26 -5.11 -4.21 14.25
CA TYR A 26 -4.14 -3.12 14.02
C TYR A 26 -2.69 -3.58 14.21
N GLU A 27 -2.40 -4.36 15.25
CA GLU A 27 -1.06 -4.92 15.46
C GLU A 27 -0.65 -5.94 14.38
N GLU A 28 -1.60 -6.72 13.87
CA GLU A 28 -1.36 -7.56 12.69
C GLU A 28 -1.01 -6.74 11.44
N ILE A 29 -1.75 -5.66 11.20
CA ILE A 29 -1.48 -4.75 10.08
C ILE A 29 -0.06 -4.17 10.20
N LYS A 30 0.32 -3.67 11.38
CA LYS A 30 1.68 -3.15 11.62
C LYS A 30 2.76 -4.20 11.35
N LYS A 31 2.55 -5.45 11.78
CA LYS A 31 3.50 -6.55 11.50
C LYS A 31 3.66 -6.78 10.01
N VAL A 32 2.55 -6.79 9.26
CA VAL A 32 2.57 -6.98 7.81
C VAL A 32 3.23 -5.80 7.09
N ILE A 33 2.94 -4.56 7.49
CA ILE A 33 3.60 -3.37 6.95
C ILE A 33 5.11 -3.46 7.17
N ARG A 34 5.57 -3.78 8.39
CA ARG A 34 7.01 -3.92 8.70
C ARG A 34 7.68 -5.00 7.83
N MET A 35 7.03 -6.13 7.63
CA MET A 35 7.53 -7.18 6.74
C MET A 35 7.68 -6.67 5.29
N PHE A 36 6.70 -5.93 4.78
CA PHE A 36 6.80 -5.39 3.43
C PHE A 36 7.76 -4.22 3.31
N GLN A 37 7.95 -3.41 4.35
CA GLN A 37 8.99 -2.39 4.38
C GLN A 37 10.39 -3.01 4.25
N GLN A 38 10.62 -4.18 4.84
CA GLN A 38 11.87 -4.93 4.66
C GLN A 38 12.02 -5.43 3.22
N ILE A 39 10.96 -5.99 2.62
CA ILE A 39 10.97 -6.42 1.22
C ILE A 39 11.20 -5.26 0.25
N LEU A 40 10.68 -4.07 0.57
CA LEU A 40 10.81 -2.85 -0.24
C LEU A 40 12.00 -1.95 0.18
N SER A 41 12.85 -2.40 1.10
CA SER A 41 14.09 -1.70 1.44
C SER A 41 15.06 -1.74 0.26
N ASP A 42 16.13 -0.94 0.27
CA ASP A 42 17.05 -0.96 -0.87
C ASP A 42 17.79 -2.31 -0.99
N GLU A 43 18.08 -2.94 0.13
CA GLU A 43 18.57 -4.32 0.21
C GLU A 43 17.51 -5.31 -0.24
N GLY A 44 16.27 -5.18 0.26
CA GLY A 44 15.15 -6.01 -0.13
C GLY A 44 14.91 -5.97 -1.65
N LEU A 45 14.93 -4.78 -2.26
CA LEU A 45 14.78 -4.61 -3.70
C LEU A 45 15.95 -5.19 -4.50
N ARG A 46 17.17 -5.18 -3.96
CA ARG A 46 18.33 -5.80 -4.60
C ARG A 46 18.11 -7.31 -4.69
N ASP A 47 17.71 -7.91 -3.59
CA ASP A 47 17.65 -9.38 -3.42
C ASP A 47 16.24 -9.95 -3.74
N MET A 48 15.27 -9.10 -4.07
CA MET A 48 13.88 -9.47 -4.34
C MET A 48 13.77 -10.42 -5.55
N GLU A 49 12.99 -11.47 -5.36
CA GLU A 49 12.60 -12.45 -6.35
C GLU A 49 11.08 -12.39 -6.65
N ASN A 50 10.64 -13.12 -7.67
CA ASN A 50 9.22 -13.20 -8.02
C ASN A 50 8.33 -13.68 -6.86
N LYS A 51 8.84 -14.57 -6.00
CA LYS A 51 8.09 -15.04 -4.82
C LYS A 51 7.75 -13.89 -3.85
N ASP A 52 8.65 -12.93 -3.69
CA ASP A 52 8.46 -11.79 -2.78
C ASP A 52 7.46 -10.80 -3.38
N LEU A 53 7.52 -10.60 -4.70
CA LEU A 53 6.53 -9.83 -5.45
C LEU A 53 5.14 -10.44 -5.37
N PHE A 54 5.02 -11.76 -5.55
CA PHE A 54 3.75 -12.48 -5.39
C PHE A 54 3.24 -12.42 -3.96
N LEU A 55 4.13 -12.51 -2.97
CA LEU A 55 3.77 -12.34 -1.57
C LEU A 55 3.23 -10.93 -1.32
N PHE A 56 3.90 -9.89 -1.83
CA PHE A 56 3.46 -8.50 -1.72
C PHE A 56 2.08 -8.29 -2.35
N LEU A 57 1.96 -8.50 -3.68
CA LEU A 57 0.74 -8.26 -4.44
C LEU A 57 -0.40 -9.22 -4.07
N GLY A 58 -0.06 -10.41 -3.58
CA GLY A 58 -1.01 -11.47 -3.24
C GLY A 58 -1.40 -11.57 -1.78
N SER A 59 -0.78 -10.77 -0.91
CA SER A 59 -1.06 -10.82 0.52
C SER A 59 -2.52 -10.53 0.83
N ARG A 60 -3.03 -11.20 1.87
CA ARG A 60 -4.36 -10.94 2.41
C ARG A 60 -4.51 -9.47 2.84
N PHE A 61 -3.42 -8.87 3.31
CA PHE A 61 -3.34 -7.44 3.60
C PHE A 61 -3.61 -6.58 2.37
N MET A 62 -3.00 -6.89 1.22
CA MET A 62 -3.35 -6.21 -0.02
C MET A 62 -4.80 -6.47 -0.43
N LYS A 63 -5.31 -7.70 -0.30
CA LYS A 63 -6.73 -7.98 -0.59
C LYS A 63 -7.71 -7.18 0.29
N TRP A 64 -7.39 -6.97 1.56
CA TRP A 64 -8.23 -6.21 2.49
C TRP A 64 -8.11 -4.70 2.28
N SER A 65 -6.96 -4.24 1.81
CA SER A 65 -6.63 -2.83 1.87
C SER A 65 -6.74 -2.16 0.50
N TRP A 66 -6.38 -2.83 -0.61
CA TRP A 66 -6.46 -2.20 -1.94
C TRP A 66 -6.26 -3.05 -3.22
N THR A 67 -5.84 -4.32 -3.26
CA THR A 67 -5.72 -5.01 -4.56
C THR A 67 -7.07 -5.39 -5.14
N ASP A 68 -7.30 -4.99 -6.39
CA ASP A 68 -8.36 -5.54 -7.22
C ASP A 68 -7.98 -6.99 -7.58
N PRO A 69 -8.87 -7.98 -7.40
CA PRO A 69 -8.64 -9.35 -7.87
C PRO A 69 -8.25 -9.44 -9.36
N SER A 70 -8.52 -8.41 -10.17
CA SER A 70 -8.16 -8.31 -11.58
C SER A 70 -6.67 -8.04 -11.87
N VAL A 71 -5.85 -7.72 -10.86
CA VAL A 71 -4.42 -7.47 -11.08
C VAL A 71 -3.72 -8.75 -11.55
N ASN A 72 -3.22 -8.73 -12.77
CA ASN A 72 -2.45 -9.83 -13.34
C ASN A 72 -1.04 -9.88 -12.73
N LYS A 73 -0.87 -10.61 -11.63
CA LYS A 73 0.40 -10.74 -10.90
C LYS A 73 1.53 -11.32 -11.75
N TRP A 74 1.22 -12.08 -12.80
CA TRP A 74 2.22 -12.67 -13.68
C TRP A 74 2.93 -11.62 -14.52
N GLU A 75 2.22 -10.57 -14.95
CA GLU A 75 2.85 -9.48 -15.71
C GLU A 75 3.83 -8.68 -14.85
N PHE A 76 3.52 -8.51 -13.56
CA PHE A 76 4.44 -7.90 -12.60
C PHE A 76 5.71 -8.75 -12.44
N ALA A 77 5.57 -10.08 -12.42
CA ALA A 77 6.69 -11.00 -12.28
C ALA A 77 7.58 -11.06 -13.55
N GLU A 78 7.00 -10.87 -14.73
CA GLU A 78 7.76 -10.74 -15.98
C GLU A 78 8.55 -9.43 -16.04
N LYS A 79 8.10 -8.39 -15.32
CA LYS A 79 8.69 -7.04 -15.27
C LYS A 79 9.25 -6.71 -13.89
N LEU A 80 9.91 -7.69 -13.27
CA LEU A 80 10.43 -7.56 -11.89
C LEU A 80 11.40 -6.38 -11.76
N ASP A 81 12.29 -6.17 -12.74
CA ASP A 81 13.27 -5.10 -12.69
C ASP A 81 12.62 -3.72 -12.86
N GLU A 82 11.62 -3.60 -13.73
CA GLU A 82 10.79 -2.40 -13.84
C GLU A 82 10.03 -2.13 -12.54
N PHE A 83 9.53 -3.17 -11.89
CA PHE A 83 8.87 -3.04 -10.59
C PHE A 83 9.86 -2.53 -9.53
N LYS A 84 11.07 -3.10 -9.45
CA LYS A 84 12.12 -2.60 -8.53
C LYS A 84 12.45 -1.13 -8.78
N ARG A 85 12.54 -0.72 -10.05
CA ARG A 85 12.77 0.69 -10.43
C ARG A 85 11.58 1.58 -10.08
N LEU A 86 10.35 1.10 -10.27
CA LEU A 86 9.14 1.79 -9.84
C LEU A 86 9.17 2.04 -8.34
N ILE A 87 9.48 1.03 -7.51
CA ILE A 87 9.53 1.23 -6.06
C ILE A 87 10.57 2.29 -5.68
N ARG A 88 11.77 2.26 -6.28
CA ARG A 88 12.78 3.31 -6.05
C ARG A 88 12.27 4.70 -6.43
N TYR A 89 11.59 4.83 -7.56
CA TYR A 89 10.97 6.08 -7.98
C TYR A 89 9.87 6.54 -7.01
N MET A 90 9.05 5.61 -6.51
CA MET A 90 8.04 5.91 -5.50
C MET A 90 8.64 6.27 -4.15
N LYS A 91 9.86 5.83 -3.81
CA LYS A 91 10.58 6.21 -2.57
C LYS A 91 11.24 7.58 -2.65
N ASP A 92 11.38 8.15 -3.84
CA ASP A 92 12.06 9.43 -4.03
C ASP A 92 11.15 10.60 -3.61
N GLU A 93 11.21 10.95 -2.34
CA GLU A 93 10.44 12.05 -1.74
C GLU A 93 10.91 13.45 -2.18
N SER A 94 11.98 13.56 -2.98
CA SER A 94 12.35 14.83 -3.63
C SER A 94 11.43 15.17 -4.81
N ILE A 95 10.70 14.19 -5.33
CA ILE A 95 9.72 14.35 -6.41
C ILE A 95 8.33 14.50 -5.78
N PRO A 96 7.53 15.51 -6.17
CA PRO A 96 6.16 15.66 -5.71
C PRO A 96 5.35 14.38 -5.88
N VAL A 97 4.46 14.08 -4.92
CA VAL A 97 3.70 12.82 -4.93
C VAL A 97 2.78 12.75 -6.14
N GLU A 98 2.22 13.88 -6.57
CA GLU A 98 1.38 14.01 -7.76
C GLU A 98 2.16 13.59 -9.01
N GLU A 99 3.39 14.10 -9.16
CA GLU A 99 4.26 13.76 -10.28
C GLU A 99 4.67 12.28 -10.26
N ARG A 100 4.92 11.72 -9.07
CA ARG A 100 5.20 10.28 -8.92
C ARG A 100 4.00 9.44 -9.35
N MET A 101 2.80 9.77 -8.87
CA MET A 101 1.58 9.04 -9.15
C MET A 101 1.16 9.12 -10.62
N GLU A 102 1.22 10.29 -11.25
CA GLU A 102 0.82 10.49 -12.64
C GLU A 102 1.79 9.87 -13.65
N ASN A 103 3.10 9.92 -13.36
CA ASN A 103 4.12 9.49 -14.31
C ASN A 103 4.59 8.05 -14.11
N ALA A 104 4.26 7.39 -12.98
CA ALA A 104 4.66 6.01 -12.73
C ALA A 104 4.28 5.07 -13.88
N PHE A 105 3.03 5.11 -14.36
CA PHE A 105 2.61 4.26 -15.47
C PHE A 105 3.39 4.56 -16.76
N LYS A 106 3.54 5.85 -17.11
CA LYS A 106 4.25 6.28 -18.32
C LYS A 106 5.73 5.89 -18.30
N LYS A 107 6.38 5.93 -17.13
CA LYS A 107 7.81 5.67 -16.97
C LYS A 107 8.16 4.18 -16.94
N PHE A 108 7.28 3.32 -16.43
CA PHE A 108 7.60 1.91 -16.18
C PHE A 108 6.81 0.93 -17.05
N GLY A 109 5.71 1.33 -17.69
CA GLY A 109 5.00 0.50 -18.67
C GLY A 109 4.49 -0.85 -18.12
N ILE A 110 4.25 -0.94 -16.81
CA ILE A 110 3.69 -2.12 -16.16
C ILE A 110 2.16 -2.02 -16.24
N SER A 111 1.50 -2.94 -16.95
CA SER A 111 0.05 -2.95 -17.02
C SER A 111 -0.54 -3.35 -15.66
N GLY A 112 -1.75 -2.89 -15.39
CA GLY A 112 -2.42 -3.11 -14.11
C GLY A 112 -1.91 -2.23 -12.97
N LEU A 113 -0.92 -1.35 -13.19
CA LEU A 113 -0.63 -0.27 -12.26
C LEU A 113 -1.81 0.70 -12.21
N THR A 114 -2.40 0.81 -11.03
CA THR A 114 -3.50 1.73 -10.74
C THR A 114 -3.10 2.67 -9.61
N PRO A 115 -3.75 3.84 -9.46
CA PRO A 115 -3.53 4.72 -8.30
C PRO A 115 -3.70 4.00 -6.96
N LYS A 116 -4.57 2.99 -6.93
CA LYS A 116 -4.83 2.13 -5.77
C LYS A 116 -3.61 1.28 -5.38
N ILE A 117 -2.89 0.71 -6.35
CA ILE A 117 -1.63 -0.01 -6.08
C ILE A 117 -0.53 0.96 -5.66
N LEU A 118 -0.39 2.08 -6.38
CA LEU A 118 0.67 3.06 -6.12
C LEU A 118 0.53 3.71 -4.73
N SER A 119 -0.68 4.11 -4.34
CA SER A 119 -0.97 4.61 -2.99
C SER A 119 -0.80 3.53 -1.92
N GLY A 120 -1.11 2.28 -2.22
CA GLY A 120 -0.81 1.14 -1.34
C GLY A 120 0.68 0.93 -1.10
N ILE A 121 1.50 1.07 -2.15
CA ILE A 121 2.97 1.06 -2.03
C ILE A 121 3.44 2.20 -1.13
N LEU A 122 2.95 3.42 -1.37
CA LEU A 122 3.29 4.59 -0.56
C LEU A 122 2.87 4.44 0.91
N PHE A 123 1.68 3.89 1.16
CA PHE A 123 1.21 3.59 2.51
C PHE A 123 2.10 2.57 3.23
N VAL A 124 2.56 1.53 2.53
CA VAL A 124 3.49 0.57 3.13
C VAL A 124 4.83 1.24 3.46
N LEU A 125 5.36 2.05 2.56
CA LEU A 125 6.64 2.74 2.76
C LEU A 125 6.56 3.79 3.88
N TYR A 126 5.49 4.58 3.90
CA TYR A 126 5.31 5.70 4.84
C TYR A 126 3.86 5.75 5.37
N PRO A 127 3.48 4.82 6.27
CA PRO A 127 2.09 4.67 6.74
C PRO A 127 1.56 5.88 7.51
N ASP A 128 2.45 6.69 8.10
CA ASP A 128 2.09 7.90 8.84
C ASP A 128 1.92 9.13 7.93
N LYS A 129 2.28 9.03 6.64
CA LYS A 129 2.28 10.15 5.68
C LYS A 129 1.24 10.00 4.58
N TYR A 130 1.07 8.80 4.05
CA TYR A 130 0.18 8.56 2.92
C TYR A 130 -1.03 7.76 3.36
N GLY A 131 -2.18 8.04 2.74
CA GLY A 131 -3.35 7.19 2.82
C GLY A 131 -3.43 6.25 1.61
N VAL A 132 -4.32 5.28 1.69
CA VAL A 132 -4.62 4.38 0.58
C VAL A 132 -5.75 4.98 -0.26
N TRP A 133 -5.59 5.02 -1.58
CA TRP A 133 -6.71 5.33 -2.47
C TRP A 133 -7.59 4.10 -2.66
N ASN A 134 -8.75 4.07 -2.03
CA ASN A 134 -9.77 3.04 -2.28
C ASN A 134 -11.09 3.68 -2.72
N SER A 135 -12.03 2.87 -3.21
CA SER A 135 -13.31 3.37 -3.73
C SER A 135 -14.17 4.04 -2.66
N GLU A 136 -14.02 3.66 -1.39
CA GLU A 136 -14.71 4.32 -0.27
C GLU A 136 -14.14 5.71 -0.01
N ASN A 137 -12.82 5.84 0.03
CA ASN A 137 -12.12 7.11 0.18
C ASN A 137 -12.42 8.03 -1.00
N GLU A 138 -12.43 7.50 -2.23
CA GLU A 138 -12.81 8.28 -3.40
C GLU A 138 -14.26 8.78 -3.31
N LYS A 139 -15.20 7.92 -2.90
CA LYS A 139 -16.60 8.34 -2.67
C LYS A 139 -16.68 9.41 -1.58
N ALA A 140 -15.98 9.23 -0.47
CA ALA A 140 -15.97 10.18 0.64
C ALA A 140 -15.40 11.53 0.20
N LEU A 141 -14.26 11.55 -0.51
CA LEU A 141 -13.65 12.76 -1.04
C LEU A 141 -14.58 13.47 -2.03
N ARG A 142 -15.22 12.74 -2.94
CA ARG A 142 -16.21 13.32 -3.87
C ARG A 142 -17.41 13.95 -3.16
N ILE A 143 -17.79 13.45 -1.98
CA ILE A 143 -18.85 14.04 -1.15
C ILE A 143 -18.35 15.32 -0.46
N LEU A 144 -17.09 15.35 -0.05
CA LEU A 144 -16.50 16.45 0.71
C LEU A 144 -16.07 17.65 -0.17
N GLY A 145 -15.85 17.43 -1.48
CA GLY A 145 -15.43 18.46 -2.43
C GLY A 145 -13.92 18.62 -2.50
#